data_AF-A0A942WDS0-F1
#
_entry.id   AF-A0A942WDS0-F1
#
_cell.length_a   1.000
_cell.length_b   1.000
_cell.length_c   1.000
_cell.angle_alpha   90.00
_cell.angle_beta   90.00
_cell.angle_gamma   90.00
#
_symmetry.space_group_name_H-M   'P 1'
#
loop_
_entity.id
_entity.type
_entity.pdbx_description
1 polymer ?
#
loop_
_entity_poly.entity_id
_entity_poly.type
_entity_poly.pdbx_seq_one_letter_code
_entity_poly.pdbx_strand_id
1 'polypeptide(L)'
;VNPTTKQILMTSIPRDYYVAQPCQDNQKDKLTHTGIFGVSCTIETAENFLNTDINYYARVNFSSLIDIVNALGGITVNSPVSFTTTVGGYSIVAGDNYLDGEKALAFSRERYSLAGGDRDRGKNQMRVVEGMINKAISPAIITRYTSILDAVGRSFQTNMNQSEINSLIRMQLDDMSSWEIFQYSLNGYGSGNTWSPANGFNSYVMQPDQNTVDKANALINKMLNGQTLTQTDVAE
;
A
#
# COMPACT_ATOMS: atom_id res chain seq x y z
N VAL A 1 -5.72 7.45 -7.63
CA VAL A 1 -5.54 8.86 -7.21
C VAL A 1 -6.31 9.71 -8.21
N ASN A 2 -7.17 10.62 -7.74
CA ASN A 2 -7.83 11.60 -8.59
C ASN A 2 -7.41 13.01 -8.17
N PRO A 3 -6.54 13.69 -8.94
CA PRO A 3 -6.02 15.01 -8.59
C PRO A 3 -7.06 16.14 -8.74
N THR A 4 -8.13 15.92 -9.50
CA THR A 4 -9.21 16.90 -9.66
C THR A 4 -10.13 16.90 -8.45
N THR A 5 -10.53 15.72 -7.97
CA THR A 5 -11.36 15.60 -6.76
C THR A 5 -10.55 15.62 -5.46
N LYS A 6 -9.21 15.61 -5.56
CA LYS A 6 -8.26 15.53 -4.43
C LYS A 6 -8.53 14.30 -3.54
N GLN A 7 -8.86 13.17 -4.16
CA GLN A 7 -9.13 11.91 -3.46
C GLN A 7 -8.10 10.82 -3.79
N ILE A 8 -7.77 10.02 -2.78
CA ILE A 8 -6.92 8.83 -2.89
C ILE A 8 -7.71 7.64 -2.37
N LEU A 9 -7.85 6.59 -3.17
CA LEU A 9 -8.26 5.27 -2.72
C LEU A 9 -7.03 4.37 -2.62
N MET A 10 -6.77 3.83 -1.44
CA MET A 10 -5.81 2.75 -1.22
C MET A 10 -6.54 1.42 -1.17
N THR A 11 -6.18 0.49 -2.06
CA THR A 11 -6.72 -0.87 -2.09
C THR A 11 -5.64 -1.86 -1.68
N SER A 12 -5.81 -2.54 -0.56
CA SER A 12 -4.88 -3.57 -0.09
C SER A 12 -5.26 -4.94 -0.64
N ILE A 13 -4.32 -5.63 -1.30
CA ILE A 13 -4.47 -7.00 -1.78
C ILE A 13 -3.65 -7.95 -0.89
N PRO A 14 -4.24 -8.94 -0.23
CA PRO A 14 -3.50 -9.89 0.60
C PRO A 14 -2.41 -10.64 -0.17
N ARG A 15 -1.21 -10.69 0.41
CA ARG A 15 -0.01 -11.30 -0.20
C ARG A 15 -0.17 -12.78 -0.59
N ASP A 16 -1.04 -13.51 0.10
CA ASP A 16 -1.25 -14.95 -0.07
C ASP A 16 -2.41 -15.25 -1.04
N TYR A 17 -2.96 -14.24 -1.74
CA TYR A 17 -4.01 -14.43 -2.74
C TYR A 17 -3.61 -15.43 -3.82
N TYR A 18 -4.43 -16.47 -3.99
CA TYR A 18 -4.21 -17.53 -4.97
C TYR A 18 -4.78 -17.13 -6.33
N VAL A 19 -3.95 -16.45 -7.12
CA VAL A 19 -4.34 -15.80 -8.38
C VAL A 19 -3.56 -16.38 -9.55
N ALA A 20 -4.15 -16.33 -10.75
CA ALA A 20 -3.45 -16.70 -11.97
C ALA A 20 -2.32 -15.69 -12.24
N GLN A 21 -1.13 -16.18 -12.59
CA GLN A 21 0.03 -15.35 -12.91
C GLN A 21 0.28 -15.43 -14.42
N PRO A 22 -0.08 -14.40 -15.20
CA PRO A 22 0.06 -14.42 -16.66
C PRO A 22 1.50 -14.68 -17.12
N CYS A 23 2.48 -14.13 -16.40
CA CYS A 23 3.90 -14.34 -16.66
C CYS A 23 4.38 -15.80 -16.43
N GLN A 24 3.53 -16.69 -15.92
CA GLN A 24 3.78 -18.10 -15.66
C GLN A 24 2.66 -18.97 -16.28
N ASP A 25 2.28 -18.71 -17.54
CA ASP A 25 1.26 -19.46 -18.27
C ASP A 25 -0.11 -19.53 -17.56
N ASN A 26 -0.47 -18.47 -16.82
CA ASN A 26 -1.67 -18.40 -15.98
C ASN A 26 -1.75 -19.46 -14.87
N GLN A 27 -0.63 -20.07 -14.48
CA GLN A 27 -0.59 -20.92 -13.29
C GLN A 27 -1.01 -20.12 -12.06
N LYS A 28 -1.82 -20.74 -11.20
CA LYS A 28 -2.22 -20.12 -9.94
C LYS A 28 -1.14 -20.30 -8.90
N ASP A 29 -0.78 -19.21 -8.24
CA ASP A 29 0.06 -19.21 -7.06
C ASP A 29 -0.21 -17.95 -6.21
N LYS A 30 0.45 -17.81 -5.07
CA LYS A 30 0.34 -16.64 -4.21
C LYS A 30 0.78 -15.37 -4.93
N LEU A 31 0.02 -14.29 -4.78
CA LEU A 31 0.36 -12.97 -5.34
C LEU A 31 1.80 -12.54 -5.01
N THR A 32 2.28 -12.80 -3.79
CA THR A 32 3.63 -12.45 -3.36
C THR A 32 4.74 -13.10 -4.19
N HIS A 33 4.48 -14.20 -4.91
CA HIS A 33 5.47 -14.88 -5.74
C HIS A 33 5.69 -14.19 -7.09
N THR A 34 4.73 -13.38 -7.56
CA THR A 34 4.91 -12.57 -8.77
C THR A 34 6.17 -11.68 -8.68
N GLY A 35 6.49 -11.20 -7.47
CA GLY A 35 7.67 -10.37 -7.22
C GLY A 35 9.01 -11.10 -7.42
N ILE A 36 9.02 -12.44 -7.44
CA ILE A 36 10.21 -13.25 -7.78
C ILE A 36 10.51 -13.12 -9.29
N PHE A 37 9.46 -13.10 -10.11
CA PHE A 37 9.55 -13.00 -11.56
C PHE A 37 9.71 -11.56 -12.07
N GLY A 38 9.66 -10.59 -11.17
CA GLY A 38 9.87 -9.18 -11.45
C GLY A 38 8.59 -8.34 -11.35
N VAL A 39 8.78 -7.02 -11.29
CA VAL A 39 7.67 -6.06 -11.06
C VAL A 39 6.63 -6.09 -12.18
N SER A 40 7.03 -6.39 -13.42
CA SER A 40 6.10 -6.53 -14.55
C SER A 40 5.08 -7.64 -14.32
N CYS A 41 5.51 -8.79 -13.78
CA CYS A 41 4.59 -9.87 -13.46
C CYS A 41 3.59 -9.48 -12.36
N THR A 42 4.04 -8.76 -11.33
CA THR A 42 3.15 -8.26 -10.27
C THR A 42 2.13 -7.27 -10.83
N ILE A 43 2.56 -6.34 -11.69
CA ILE A 43 1.68 -5.36 -12.33
C ILE A 43 0.64 -6.07 -13.19
N GLU A 44 1.06 -6.90 -14.15
CA GLU A 44 0.16 -7.61 -15.06
C GLU A 44 -0.83 -8.51 -14.31
N THR A 45 -0.38 -9.17 -13.24
CA THR A 45 -1.27 -9.97 -12.38
C THR A 45 -2.30 -9.10 -11.67
N ALA A 46 -1.91 -7.94 -11.13
CA ALA A 46 -2.81 -7.03 -10.44
C ALA A 46 -3.79 -6.35 -11.40
N GLU A 47 -3.34 -5.94 -12.58
CA GLU A 47 -4.17 -5.35 -13.64
C GLU A 47 -5.25 -6.33 -14.08
N ASN A 48 -4.87 -7.58 -14.39
CA ASN A 48 -5.83 -8.62 -14.77
C ASN A 48 -6.80 -8.97 -13.63
N PHE A 49 -6.31 -8.98 -12.38
CA PHE A 49 -7.13 -9.31 -11.22
C PHE A 49 -8.15 -8.23 -10.86
N LEU A 50 -7.78 -6.96 -10.98
CA LEU A 50 -8.65 -5.81 -10.69
C LEU A 50 -9.33 -5.22 -11.93
N ASN A 51 -9.04 -5.74 -13.12
CA ASN A 51 -9.52 -5.24 -14.40
C ASN A 51 -9.34 -3.71 -14.53
N THR A 52 -8.11 -3.25 -14.27
CA THR A 52 -7.74 -1.83 -14.29
C THR A 52 -6.29 -1.67 -14.74
N ASP A 53 -5.96 -0.55 -15.37
CA ASP A 53 -4.60 -0.24 -15.79
C ASP A 53 -3.81 0.42 -14.64
N ILE A 54 -2.56 0.00 -14.45
CA ILE A 54 -1.64 0.58 -13.47
C ILE A 54 -0.66 1.50 -14.20
N ASN A 55 -0.85 2.81 -14.05
CA ASN A 55 0.00 3.81 -14.73
C ASN A 55 1.45 3.80 -14.21
N TYR A 56 1.62 3.69 -12.89
CA TYR A 56 2.91 3.80 -12.23
C TYR A 56 3.08 2.80 -11.09
N TYR A 57 4.34 2.44 -10.80
CA TYR A 57 4.70 1.63 -9.63
C TYR A 57 5.72 2.33 -8.75
N ALA A 58 5.73 1.96 -7.48
CA ALA A 58 6.83 2.20 -6.56
C ALA A 58 7.21 0.87 -5.90
N ARG A 59 8.47 0.45 -6.04
CA ARG A 59 9.01 -0.77 -5.42
C ARG A 59 10.02 -0.40 -4.34
N VAL A 60 9.73 -0.86 -3.13
CA VAL A 60 10.47 -0.57 -1.91
C VAL A 60 10.85 -1.86 -1.19
N ASN A 61 11.89 -1.80 -0.37
CA ASN A 61 12.24 -2.83 0.60
C ASN A 61 12.21 -2.25 2.02
N PHE A 62 12.73 -3.00 3.00
CA PHE A 62 12.76 -2.54 4.40
C PHE A 62 13.62 -1.31 4.62
N SER A 63 14.85 -1.29 4.08
CA SER A 63 15.73 -0.13 4.16
C SER A 63 15.11 1.08 3.46
N SER A 64 14.47 0.86 2.32
CA SER A 64 13.73 1.91 1.61
C SER A 64 12.71 2.61 2.49
N LEU A 65 11.89 1.83 3.21
CA LEU A 65 10.86 2.39 4.10
C LEU A 65 11.50 3.20 5.23
N ILE A 66 12.55 2.66 5.86
CA ILE A 66 13.27 3.34 6.95
C ILE A 66 13.84 4.68 6.45
N ASP A 67 14.56 4.66 5.33
CA ASP A 67 15.20 5.84 4.74
C ASP A 67 14.17 6.92 4.40
N ILE A 68 13.06 6.54 3.76
CA ILE A 68 12.02 7.49 3.35
C ILE A 68 11.38 8.12 4.58
N VAL A 69 10.98 7.33 5.58
CA VAL A 69 10.36 7.85 6.80
C VAL A 69 11.33 8.75 7.57
N ASN A 70 12.60 8.39 7.64
CA ASN A 70 13.61 9.21 8.30
C ASN A 70 13.88 10.53 7.55
N ALA A 71 13.93 10.51 6.21
CA ALA A 71 14.07 11.71 5.39
C ALA A 71 12.88 12.66 5.51
N LEU A 72 11.68 12.11 5.75
CA LEU A 72 10.49 12.87 6.09
C LEU A 72 10.53 13.43 7.52
N GLY A 73 11.50 13.03 8.35
CA GLY A 73 11.58 13.43 9.76
C GLY A 73 10.52 12.74 10.62
N GLY A 74 10.25 11.46 10.33
CA GLY A 74 9.22 10.66 10.99
C GLY A 74 7.80 10.95 10.52
N ILE A 75 6.89 10.03 10.82
CA ILE A 75 5.47 10.10 10.45
C ILE A 75 4.58 9.93 11.69
N THR A 76 3.35 10.40 11.62
CA THR A 76 2.30 10.08 12.61
C THR A 76 1.33 9.10 12.00
N VAL A 77 0.98 8.04 12.73
CA VAL A 77 -0.06 7.08 12.34
C VAL A 77 -1.11 6.96 13.44
N ASN A 78 -2.37 6.85 13.06
CA ASN A 78 -3.46 6.57 13.99
C ASN A 78 -3.72 5.06 14.08
N SER A 79 -3.47 4.47 15.25
CA SER A 79 -3.68 3.04 15.51
C SER A 79 -5.04 2.81 16.19
N PRO A 80 -5.88 1.87 15.72
CA PRO A 80 -7.18 1.62 16.36
C PRO A 80 -7.05 0.88 17.69
N VAL A 81 -5.91 0.23 17.94
CA VAL A 81 -5.68 -0.61 19.12
C VAL A 81 -4.26 -0.43 19.65
N SER A 82 -4.08 -0.69 20.94
CA SER A 82 -2.75 -0.78 21.56
C SER A 82 -2.18 -2.18 21.38
N PHE A 83 -0.88 -2.29 21.08
CA PHE A 83 -0.16 -3.56 20.97
C PHE A 83 1.35 -3.35 21.12
N THR A 84 2.11 -4.43 21.24
CA THR A 84 3.58 -4.40 21.18
C THR A 84 4.05 -5.10 19.92
N THR A 85 4.94 -4.46 19.16
CA THR A 85 5.49 -5.07 17.95
C THR A 85 6.41 -6.25 18.32
N THR A 86 6.22 -7.38 17.65
CA THR A 86 7.05 -8.59 17.78
C THR A 86 8.49 -8.32 17.37
N VAL A 87 8.67 -7.46 16.36
CA VAL A 87 9.97 -6.96 15.93
C VAL A 87 10.26 -5.65 16.65
N GLY A 88 11.39 -5.56 17.34
CA GLY A 88 11.83 -4.34 18.03
C GLY A 88 11.18 -4.07 19.40
N GLY A 89 10.04 -4.70 19.73
CA GLY A 89 9.42 -4.57 21.05
C GLY A 89 8.84 -3.17 21.32
N TYR A 90 8.41 -2.45 20.28
CA TYR A 90 7.88 -1.10 20.43
C TYR A 90 6.43 -1.13 20.93
N SER A 91 6.12 -0.31 21.93
CA SER A 91 4.75 -0.11 22.40
C SER A 91 4.01 0.86 21.49
N ILE A 92 2.90 0.41 20.93
CA ILE A 92 1.96 1.20 20.14
C ILE A 92 0.72 1.41 20.99
N VAL A 93 0.25 2.65 21.07
CA VAL A 93 -0.99 3.01 21.79
C VAL A 93 -2.14 3.19 20.80
N ALA A 94 -3.37 2.98 21.25
CA ALA A 94 -4.54 3.43 20.49
C ALA A 94 -4.50 4.95 20.32
N GLY A 95 -4.87 5.45 19.13
CA GLY A 95 -4.74 6.85 18.74
C GLY A 95 -3.42 7.14 18.01
N ASP A 96 -2.96 8.38 18.10
CA ASP A 96 -1.82 8.86 17.32
C ASP A 96 -0.48 8.41 17.90
N ASN A 97 0.37 7.88 17.03
CA ASN A 97 1.72 7.44 17.35
C ASN A 97 2.72 8.10 16.39
N TYR A 98 3.73 8.76 16.94
CA TYR A 98 4.87 9.22 16.16
C TYR A 98 5.87 8.08 15.95
N LEU A 99 6.19 7.80 14.69
CA LEU A 99 7.07 6.72 14.26
C LEU A 99 8.24 7.28 13.45
N ASP A 100 9.46 6.96 13.89
CA ASP A 100 10.65 7.01 13.04
C ASP A 100 10.68 5.81 12.07
N GLY A 101 11.70 5.71 11.22
CA GLY A 101 11.76 4.66 10.19
C GLY A 101 11.74 3.24 10.75
N GLU A 102 12.44 2.97 11.85
CA GLU A 102 12.50 1.64 12.47
C GLU A 102 11.15 1.27 13.10
N LYS A 103 10.52 2.22 13.80
CA LYS A 103 9.18 2.02 14.37
C LYS A 103 8.11 1.87 13.29
N ALA A 104 8.19 2.63 12.20
CA ALA A 104 7.28 2.51 11.06
C ALA A 104 7.40 1.14 10.37
N LEU A 105 8.62 0.63 10.21
CA LEU A 105 8.86 -0.72 9.71
C LEU A 105 8.30 -1.78 10.66
N ALA A 106 8.56 -1.66 11.96
CA ALA A 106 8.04 -2.61 12.96
C ALA A 106 6.50 -2.62 13.00
N PHE A 107 5.87 -1.44 12.98
CA PHE A 107 4.41 -1.27 12.93
C PHE A 107 3.80 -1.94 11.68
N SER A 108 4.42 -1.73 10.51
CA SER A 108 3.97 -2.29 9.22
C SER A 108 4.14 -3.80 9.09
N ARG A 109 4.99 -4.40 9.92
CA ARG A 109 5.31 -5.84 9.90
C ARG A 109 4.51 -6.64 10.92
N GLU A 110 3.93 -5.99 11.91
CA GLU A 110 3.21 -6.67 12.97
C GLU A 110 1.96 -7.39 12.43
N ARG A 111 1.73 -8.61 12.91
CA ARG A 111 0.66 -9.49 12.48
C ARG A 111 0.10 -10.30 13.66
N TYR A 112 0.97 -10.86 14.49
CA TYR A 112 0.60 -11.89 15.46
C TYR A 112 -0.04 -11.31 16.72
N SER A 113 0.26 -10.06 17.06
CA SER A 113 -0.40 -9.35 18.15
C SER A 113 -1.73 -8.70 17.75
N LEU A 114 -2.15 -8.81 16.48
CA LEU A 114 -3.35 -8.17 15.94
C LEU A 114 -4.48 -9.20 15.80
N ALA A 115 -5.68 -8.84 16.24
CA ALA A 115 -6.83 -9.74 16.21
C ALA A 115 -7.21 -10.17 14.77
N GLY A 116 -7.10 -9.25 13.79
CA GLY A 116 -7.32 -9.52 12.38
C GLY A 116 -6.11 -10.08 11.64
N GLY A 117 -4.99 -10.32 12.33
CA GLY A 117 -3.80 -10.96 11.77
C GLY A 117 -3.22 -10.21 10.57
N ASP A 118 -3.08 -10.92 9.45
CA ASP A 118 -2.48 -10.39 8.21
C ASP A 118 -3.31 -9.24 7.61
N ARG A 119 -4.63 -9.26 7.84
CA ARG A 119 -5.54 -8.22 7.35
C ARG A 119 -5.31 -6.91 8.07
N ASP A 120 -5.18 -6.95 9.39
CA ASP A 120 -4.85 -5.75 10.17
C ASP A 120 -3.45 -5.24 9.85
N ARG A 121 -2.51 -6.12 9.52
CA ARG A 121 -1.20 -5.71 8.99
C ARG A 121 -1.35 -4.92 7.69
N GLY A 122 -2.17 -5.39 6.74
CA GLY A 122 -2.45 -4.65 5.50
C GLY A 122 -3.07 -3.27 5.77
N LYS A 123 -4.01 -3.18 6.71
CA LYS A 123 -4.58 -1.89 7.17
C LYS A 123 -3.50 -1.00 7.80
N ASN A 124 -2.59 -1.55 8.60
CA ASN A 124 -1.46 -0.82 9.18
C ASN A 124 -0.46 -0.32 8.12
N GLN A 125 -0.23 -1.09 7.04
CA GLN A 125 0.59 -0.64 5.92
C GLN A 125 -0.03 0.56 5.21
N MET A 126 -1.36 0.56 4.98
CA MET A 126 -2.06 1.71 4.43
C MET A 126 -1.98 2.94 5.36
N ARG A 127 -2.07 2.76 6.69
CA ARG A 127 -1.87 3.85 7.67
C ARG A 127 -0.47 4.46 7.61
N VAL A 128 0.56 3.64 7.39
CA VAL A 128 1.93 4.14 7.22
C VAL A 128 2.06 4.93 5.92
N VAL A 129 1.50 4.45 4.82
CA VAL A 129 1.46 5.19 3.55
C VAL A 129 0.70 6.51 3.70
N GLU A 130 -0.43 6.51 4.39
CA GLU A 130 -1.19 7.73 4.72
C GLU A 130 -0.37 8.72 5.55
N GLY A 131 0.30 8.25 6.61
CA GLY A 131 1.20 9.07 7.43
C GLY A 131 2.34 9.67 6.60
N MET A 132 2.90 8.90 5.66
CA MET A 132 3.91 9.39 4.71
C MET A 132 3.36 10.44 3.76
N ILE A 133 2.17 10.24 3.20
CA ILE A 133 1.49 11.21 2.31
C ILE A 133 1.27 12.52 3.06
N ASN A 134 0.64 12.46 4.23
CA ASN A 134 0.34 13.63 5.07
C ASN A 134 1.62 14.39 5.45
N LYS A 135 2.71 13.67 5.74
CA LYS A 135 4.01 14.28 6.01
C LYS A 135 4.62 14.90 4.76
N ALA A 136 4.57 14.22 3.62
CA ALA A 136 5.13 14.68 2.34
C ALA A 136 4.48 15.98 1.84
N ILE A 137 3.17 16.14 2.01
CA ILE A 137 2.45 17.36 1.59
C ILE A 137 2.49 18.48 2.63
N SER A 138 3.10 18.26 3.80
CA SER A 138 3.18 19.30 4.83
C SER A 138 4.07 20.47 4.39
N PRO A 139 3.77 21.72 4.82
CA PRO A 139 4.55 22.90 4.41
C PRO A 139 6.07 22.77 4.66
N ALA A 140 6.46 22.14 5.76
CA ALA A 140 7.87 21.95 6.14
C ALA A 140 8.62 21.00 5.19
N ILE A 141 7.90 20.06 4.58
CA ILE A 141 8.47 19.00 3.74
C ILE A 141 8.35 19.35 2.26
N ILE A 142 7.17 19.81 1.82
CA ILE A 142 6.92 20.12 0.41
C ILE A 142 7.81 21.25 -0.10
N THR A 143 8.18 22.22 0.75
CA THR A 143 9.12 23.30 0.39
C THR A 143 10.56 22.83 0.28
N ARG A 144 10.88 21.63 0.80
CA ARG A 144 12.20 20.99 0.79
C ARG A 144 12.25 19.73 -0.08
N TYR A 145 11.25 19.51 -0.94
CA TYR A 145 11.06 18.25 -1.65
C TYR A 145 12.28 17.83 -2.48
N THR A 146 13.00 18.77 -3.09
CA THR A 146 14.18 18.47 -3.92
C THR A 146 15.25 17.76 -3.09
N SER A 147 15.60 18.32 -1.92
CA SER A 147 16.57 17.73 -1.01
C SER A 147 16.14 16.35 -0.49
N ILE A 148 14.83 16.15 -0.30
CA ILE A 148 14.29 14.87 0.16
C ILE A 148 14.34 13.84 -0.96
N LEU A 149 13.88 14.19 -2.17
CA LEU A 149 13.98 13.32 -3.35
C LEU A 149 15.42 12.95 -3.67
N ASP A 150 16.37 13.87 -3.54
CA ASP A 150 17.80 13.57 -3.73
C ASP A 150 18.31 12.58 -2.67
N ALA A 151 17.84 12.69 -1.44
CA ALA A 151 18.22 11.78 -0.35
C ALA A 151 17.63 10.37 -0.51
N VAL A 152 16.37 10.27 -0.97
CA VAL A 152 15.64 8.99 -1.03
C VAL A 152 15.48 8.40 -2.43
N GLY A 153 15.88 9.11 -3.47
CA GLY A 153 15.64 8.73 -4.86
C GLY A 153 16.34 7.44 -5.27
N ARG A 154 17.40 7.05 -4.55
CA ARG A 154 18.08 5.74 -4.71
C ARG A 154 17.49 4.64 -3.83
N SER A 155 16.60 4.98 -2.91
CA SER A 155 16.01 4.04 -1.96
C SER A 155 14.82 3.28 -2.56
N PHE A 156 14.24 3.70 -3.68
CA PHE A 156 13.11 3.00 -4.31
C PHE A 156 13.23 2.96 -5.84
N GLN A 157 12.46 2.09 -6.48
CA GLN A 157 12.35 1.99 -7.94
C GLN A 157 10.97 2.46 -8.38
N THR A 158 10.90 3.20 -9.49
CA THR A 158 9.64 3.64 -10.10
C THR A 158 9.80 3.80 -11.62
N ASN A 159 8.69 3.72 -12.35
CA ASN A 159 8.60 4.11 -13.76
C ASN A 159 8.10 5.55 -13.96
N MET A 160 7.73 6.26 -12.88
CA MET A 160 7.37 7.67 -12.98
C MET A 160 8.63 8.51 -13.22
N ASN A 161 8.63 9.30 -14.28
CA ASN A 161 9.78 10.11 -14.62
C ASN A 161 9.83 11.41 -13.78
N GLN A 162 11.00 12.07 -13.78
CA GLN A 162 11.21 13.29 -12.97
C GLN A 162 10.23 14.41 -13.32
N SER A 163 9.84 14.54 -14.59
CA SER A 163 8.91 15.61 -15.01
C SER A 163 7.50 15.39 -14.49
N GLU A 164 7.04 14.13 -14.44
CA GLU A 164 5.75 13.74 -13.86
C GLU A 164 5.73 13.97 -12.34
N ILE A 165 6.80 13.56 -11.65
CA ILE A 165 6.98 13.83 -10.21
C ILE A 165 6.93 15.33 -9.94
N ASN A 166 7.70 16.12 -10.68
CA ASN A 166 7.72 17.58 -10.52
C ASN A 166 6.37 18.22 -10.84
N SER A 167 5.60 17.67 -11.79
CA SER A 167 4.25 18.14 -12.13
C SER A 167 3.29 17.94 -10.96
N LEU A 168 3.30 16.76 -10.32
CA LEU A 168 2.49 16.49 -9.14
C LEU A 168 2.85 17.42 -7.96
N ILE A 169 4.14 17.70 -7.78
CA ILE A 169 4.61 18.59 -6.70
C ILE A 169 4.18 20.03 -6.95
N ARG A 170 4.29 20.52 -8.19
CA ARG A 170 3.78 21.86 -8.55
C ARG A 170 2.27 21.97 -8.31
N MET A 171 1.51 20.97 -8.77
CA MET A 171 0.07 20.91 -8.52
C MET A 171 -0.28 20.96 -7.03
N GLN A 172 0.50 20.29 -6.17
CA GLN A 172 0.32 20.38 -4.73
C GLN A 172 0.69 21.77 -4.18
N LEU A 173 1.75 22.40 -4.67
CA LEU A 173 2.21 23.72 -4.22
C LEU A 173 1.28 24.86 -4.67
N ASP A 174 0.55 24.68 -5.77
CA ASP A 174 -0.33 25.70 -6.35
C ASP A 174 -1.49 26.08 -5.42
N ASP A 175 -2.04 25.10 -4.69
CA ASP A 175 -3.20 25.32 -3.81
C ASP A 175 -3.05 24.74 -2.40
N MET A 176 -2.01 23.93 -2.15
CA MET A 176 -1.77 23.25 -0.87
C MET A 176 -2.99 22.45 -0.36
N SER A 177 -3.82 21.94 -1.28
CA SER A 177 -5.05 21.22 -0.94
C SER A 177 -4.76 20.00 -0.06
N SER A 178 -5.64 19.77 0.90
CA SER A 178 -5.73 18.49 1.60
C SER A 178 -6.27 17.42 0.67
N TRP A 179 -5.87 16.18 0.92
CA TRP A 179 -6.40 15.01 0.21
C TRP A 179 -7.32 14.22 1.12
N GLU A 180 -8.46 13.78 0.59
CA GLU A 180 -9.27 12.77 1.28
C GLU A 180 -8.76 11.38 0.92
N ILE A 181 -8.38 10.61 1.94
CA ILE A 181 -7.76 9.31 1.80
C ILE A 181 -8.75 8.24 2.28
N PHE A 182 -9.09 7.33 1.38
CA PHE A 182 -9.95 6.19 1.63
C PHE A 182 -9.13 4.91 1.57
N GLN A 183 -9.51 3.94 2.40
CA GLN A 183 -8.84 2.64 2.49
C GLN A 183 -9.87 1.54 2.29
N TYR A 184 -9.52 0.55 1.48
CA TYR A 184 -10.33 -0.65 1.29
C TYR A 184 -9.42 -1.87 1.22
N SER A 185 -9.68 -2.88 2.06
CA SER A 185 -8.90 -4.12 2.06
C SER A 185 -9.72 -5.24 1.45
N LEU A 186 -9.17 -5.90 0.45
CA LEU A 186 -9.77 -7.12 -0.08
C LEU A 186 -9.75 -8.24 0.97
N ASN A 187 -10.75 -9.12 0.89
CA ASN A 187 -10.93 -10.21 1.84
C ASN A 187 -11.13 -11.56 1.13
N GLY A 188 -11.13 -12.63 1.90
CA GLY A 188 -11.12 -13.99 1.37
C GLY A 188 -11.02 -15.01 2.49
N TYR A 189 -10.81 -16.26 2.11
CA TYR A 189 -10.76 -17.38 3.04
C TYR A 189 -9.49 -18.19 2.85
N GLY A 190 -8.95 -18.67 3.96
CA GLY A 190 -7.73 -19.48 3.96
C GLY A 190 -7.96 -20.89 3.43
N SER A 191 -6.99 -21.40 2.67
CA SER A 191 -6.88 -22.81 2.30
C SER A 191 -5.49 -23.32 2.67
N GLY A 192 -5.41 -24.21 3.65
CA GLY A 192 -4.14 -24.68 4.25
C GLY A 192 -3.38 -25.76 3.46
N ASN A 193 -3.95 -26.27 2.37
CA ASN A 193 -3.41 -27.44 1.66
C ASN A 193 -3.55 -27.26 0.14
N THR A 194 -3.07 -26.14 -0.38
CA THR A 194 -3.09 -25.84 -1.82
C THR A 194 -1.68 -25.87 -2.39
N TRP A 195 -1.49 -26.56 -3.51
CA TRP A 195 -0.20 -26.61 -4.20
C TRP A 195 0.24 -25.21 -4.60
N SER A 196 1.46 -24.83 -4.22
CA SER A 196 2.08 -23.56 -4.58
C SER A 196 3.31 -23.85 -5.45
N PRO A 197 3.25 -23.60 -6.77
CA PRO A 197 4.35 -23.90 -7.69
C PRO A 197 5.70 -23.33 -7.25
N ALA A 198 5.77 -22.07 -6.83
CA ALA A 198 7.05 -21.47 -6.44
C ALA A 198 7.61 -22.03 -5.12
N ASN A 199 6.75 -22.55 -4.24
CA ASN A 199 7.19 -23.24 -3.03
C ASN A 199 7.60 -24.70 -3.30
N GLY A 200 6.98 -25.36 -4.28
CA GLY A 200 7.20 -26.78 -4.57
C GLY A 200 6.53 -27.73 -3.57
N PHE A 201 5.57 -27.25 -2.76
CA PHE A 201 4.79 -28.05 -1.82
C PHE A 201 3.45 -27.37 -1.48
N ASN A 202 2.53 -28.14 -0.88
CA ASN A 202 1.24 -27.61 -0.43
C ASN A 202 1.41 -26.59 0.70
N SER A 203 0.84 -25.41 0.51
CA SER A 203 1.00 -24.27 1.39
C SER A 203 -0.36 -23.67 1.78
N TYR A 204 -0.36 -22.85 2.83
CA TYR A 204 -1.46 -21.91 3.07
C TYR A 204 -1.56 -20.93 1.91
N VAL A 205 -2.73 -20.78 1.32
CA VAL A 205 -3.08 -19.70 0.39
C VAL A 205 -4.38 -19.04 0.85
N MET A 206 -4.71 -17.88 0.27
CA MET A 206 -5.97 -17.21 0.50
C MET A 206 -6.76 -17.17 -0.80
N GLN A 207 -7.94 -17.77 -0.81
CA GLN A 207 -8.86 -17.67 -1.94
C GLN A 207 -9.58 -16.31 -1.85
N PRO A 208 -9.59 -15.50 -2.92
CA PRO A 208 -10.30 -14.23 -2.92
C PRO A 208 -11.80 -14.38 -2.68
N ASP A 209 -12.39 -13.48 -1.89
CA ASP A 209 -13.84 -13.26 -1.87
C ASP A 209 -14.20 -12.30 -3.01
N GLN A 210 -14.86 -12.83 -4.03
CA GLN A 210 -15.20 -12.10 -5.24
C GLN A 210 -16.05 -10.86 -4.95
N ASN A 211 -16.90 -10.87 -3.92
CA ASN A 211 -17.70 -9.69 -3.57
C ASN A 211 -16.83 -8.49 -3.19
N THR A 212 -15.73 -8.75 -2.47
CA THR A 212 -14.78 -7.69 -2.10
C THR A 212 -13.98 -7.21 -3.30
N VAL A 213 -13.63 -8.12 -4.21
CA VAL A 213 -12.95 -7.77 -5.47
C VAL A 213 -13.84 -6.90 -6.35
N ASP A 214 -15.09 -7.29 -6.55
CA ASP A 214 -16.06 -6.55 -7.35
C ASP A 214 -16.33 -5.17 -6.75
N LYS A 215 -16.43 -5.08 -5.42
CA LYS A 215 -16.54 -3.80 -4.72
C LYS A 215 -15.31 -2.91 -4.92
N ALA A 216 -14.10 -3.46 -4.81
CA ALA A 216 -12.88 -2.69 -5.09
C ALA A 216 -12.86 -2.15 -6.53
N ASN A 217 -13.23 -2.99 -7.50
CA ASN A 217 -13.29 -2.58 -8.92
C ASN A 217 -14.32 -1.46 -9.13
N ALA A 218 -15.49 -1.55 -8.47
CA ALA A 218 -16.50 -0.49 -8.52
C ALA A 218 -15.97 0.83 -7.92
N LEU A 219 -15.27 0.78 -6.79
CA LEU A 219 -14.68 1.96 -6.14
C LEU A 219 -13.58 2.60 -6.99
N ILE A 220 -12.69 1.77 -7.57
CA ILE A 220 -11.64 2.22 -8.48
C ILE A 220 -12.26 2.91 -9.70
N ASN A 221 -13.22 2.27 -10.36
CA ASN A 221 -13.89 2.83 -11.54
C ASN A 221 -14.67 4.11 -11.22
N LYS A 222 -15.33 4.19 -10.06
CA LYS A 222 -16.01 5.40 -9.59
C LYS A 222 -15.04 6.58 -9.53
N MET A 223 -13.89 6.39 -8.89
CA MET A 223 -12.85 7.43 -8.77
C MET A 223 -12.19 7.77 -10.12
N LEU A 224 -11.90 6.79 -10.97
CA LEU A 224 -11.32 7.00 -12.31
C LEU A 224 -12.27 7.77 -13.24
N ASN A 225 -13.58 7.59 -13.09
CA ASN A 225 -14.61 8.32 -13.83
C ASN A 225 -14.90 9.72 -13.26
N GLY A 226 -14.07 10.23 -12.34
CA GLY A 226 -14.22 11.58 -11.79
C GLY A 226 -15.31 11.72 -10.72
N GLN A 227 -15.91 10.62 -10.27
CA GLN A 227 -16.90 10.65 -9.20
C GLN A 227 -16.22 10.62 -7.83
N THR A 228 -16.84 11.26 -6.83
CA THR A 228 -16.30 11.31 -5.47
C THR A 228 -16.68 10.08 -4.65
N LEU A 229 -15.75 9.63 -3.82
CA LEU A 229 -15.97 8.62 -2.80
C LEU A 229 -16.42 9.25 -1.47
N THR A 230 -17.12 8.46 -0.68
CA THR A 230 -17.56 8.77 0.69
C THR A 230 -17.15 7.64 1.64
N GLN A 231 -17.16 7.90 2.95
CA GLN A 231 -16.82 6.86 3.93
C GLN A 231 -17.79 5.67 3.90
N THR A 232 -19.05 5.92 3.54
CA THR A 232 -20.07 4.87 3.35
C THR A 232 -19.71 3.94 2.19
N ASP A 233 -19.10 4.46 1.11
CA ASP A 233 -18.71 3.64 -0.03
C ASP A 233 -17.68 2.57 0.36
N VAL A 234 -16.72 2.91 1.24
CA VAL A 234 -15.60 2.03 1.62
C VAL A 234 -15.83 1.23 2.90
N ALA A 235 -16.99 1.37 3.54
CA ALA A 235 -17.34 0.60 4.73
C ALA A 235 -17.30 -0.92 4.45
N GLU A 236 -16.78 -1.71 5.41
CA GLU A 236 -16.73 -3.19 5.34
C GLU A 236 -18.10 -3.83 5.59
#